data_AF-T0GDC6-F1
#
_entry.id   AF-T0GDC6-F1
#
_cell.length_a   1.000
_cell.length_b   1.000
_cell.length_c   1.000
_cell.angle_alpha   90.00
_cell.angle_beta   90.00
_cell.angle_gamma   90.00
#
_symmetry.space_group_name_H-M   'P 1'
#
loop_
_entity.id
_entity.type
_entity.pdbx_description
1 polymer ?
#
loop_
_entity_poly.entity_id
_entity_poly.type
_entity_poly.pdbx_seq_one_letter_code
_entity_poly.pdbx_strand_id
1 'polypeptide(L)'
;MITFVKGTVKLFDKVGKEKPGAVNAFLLPEDRIETGKDSYADLQLADGVVIRIKENTVLAMKKIFVDSKNGEIFADLNLNKGKIFSKVATKLSKTSQFNVTTPTVVASVRGTDFQVEENGKAANTLVSNGSVSVTDADDPNKQVVAEAGKKVSSDGKELTEGELSDAERQELENDSATIQSITEEQRAKIQEILKDFQENKALILQGLEDQKQRNKDLIEGAKEENRKLLEDTKNAGKEEKEAIRKSGVEEKEKVKSSMDDAKKDLENQRKSLKEQALPK
;
A
#
# COMPACT_ATOMS: atom_id res chain seq x y z
N MET A 1 12.43 10.42 -4.93
CA MET A 1 13.32 9.71 -3.98
C MET A 1 14.69 9.53 -4.61
N ILE A 2 15.76 9.75 -3.86
CA ILE A 2 17.14 9.48 -4.32
C ILE A 2 17.35 7.96 -4.35
N THR A 3 17.70 7.42 -5.51
CA THR A 3 17.90 5.97 -5.73
C THR A 3 19.36 5.57 -5.79
N PHE A 4 20.24 6.50 -6.16
CA PHE A 4 21.68 6.26 -6.23
C PHE A 4 22.45 7.53 -5.87
N VAL A 5 23.60 7.36 -5.21
CA VAL A 5 24.50 8.46 -4.82
C VAL A 5 25.94 8.01 -4.99
N LYS A 6 26.75 8.86 -5.63
CA LYS A 6 28.22 8.75 -5.64
C LYS A 6 28.81 10.09 -5.25
N GLY A 7 29.82 10.05 -4.38
CA GLY A 7 30.53 11.25 -3.94
C GLY A 7 29.76 12.09 -2.93
N THR A 8 29.93 13.40 -2.98
CA THR A 8 29.35 14.36 -2.04
C THR A 8 28.03 14.90 -2.58
N VAL A 9 26.93 14.59 -1.88
CA VAL A 9 25.59 15.07 -2.21
C VAL A 9 24.93 15.64 -0.96
N LYS A 10 24.50 16.90 -1.05
CA LYS A 10 23.86 17.64 0.03
C LYS A 10 22.42 17.95 -0.37
N LEU A 11 21.51 17.78 0.58
CA LEU A 11 20.12 18.18 0.43
C LEU A 11 19.86 19.35 1.37
N PHE A 12 19.07 20.32 0.95
CA PHE A 12 18.62 21.44 1.75
C PHE A 12 17.11 21.46 1.70
N ASP A 13 16.47 21.59 2.85
CA ASP A 13 15.03 21.76 2.88
C ASP A 13 14.59 23.19 2.56
N LYS A 14 13.27 23.41 2.49
CA LYS A 14 12.68 24.73 2.24
C LYS A 14 13.17 25.87 3.14
N VAL A 15 13.67 25.57 4.36
CA VAL A 15 14.22 26.59 5.29
C VAL A 15 15.74 26.71 5.21
N GLY A 16 16.37 26.02 4.27
CA GLY A 16 17.82 26.01 4.06
C GLY A 16 18.58 25.12 5.02
N LYS A 17 17.92 24.23 5.77
CA LYS A 17 18.60 23.30 6.67
C LYS A 17 19.22 22.17 5.86
N GLU A 18 20.54 22.01 6.02
CA GLU A 18 21.29 20.92 5.39
C GLU A 18 20.86 19.55 5.97
N LYS A 19 20.66 18.60 5.07
CA LYS A 19 20.37 17.18 5.31
C LYS A 19 21.30 16.35 4.41
N PRO A 20 21.69 15.14 4.84
CA PRO A 20 22.46 14.25 4.00
C PRO A 20 21.64 13.84 2.77
N GLY A 21 22.18 14.05 1.57
CA GLY A 21 21.62 13.54 0.32
C GLY A 21 21.92 12.05 0.15
N ALA A 22 21.31 11.22 1.00
CA ALA A 22 21.53 9.77 1.01
C ALA A 22 20.50 9.03 0.13
N VAL A 23 20.83 7.80 -0.25
CA VAL A 23 19.87 6.88 -0.90
C VAL A 23 18.62 6.73 -0.01
N ASN A 24 17.45 6.64 -0.64
CA ASN A 24 16.12 6.66 -0.02
C ASN A 24 15.68 7.98 0.60
N ALA A 25 16.46 9.07 0.48
CA ALA A 25 15.99 10.39 0.86
C ALA A 25 14.89 10.87 -0.11
N PHE A 26 13.86 11.50 0.45
CA PHE A 26 12.80 12.14 -0.33
C PHE A 26 13.13 13.61 -0.53
N LEU A 27 12.92 14.09 -1.76
CA LEU A 27 12.91 15.52 -2.07
C LEU A 27 11.46 15.97 -2.05
N LEU A 28 11.19 17.01 -1.27
CA LEU A 28 9.90 17.66 -1.19
C LEU A 28 9.88 18.91 -2.08
N PRO A 29 8.70 19.46 -2.39
CA PRO A 29 8.61 20.78 -2.97
C PRO A 29 9.41 21.81 -2.16
N GLU A 30 10.09 22.70 -2.87
CA GLU A 30 11.00 23.74 -2.37
C GLU A 30 12.33 23.24 -1.80
N ASP A 31 12.61 21.93 -1.83
CA ASP A 31 13.93 21.41 -1.47
C ASP A 31 14.97 21.70 -2.57
N ARG A 32 16.24 21.74 -2.17
CA ARG A 32 17.38 21.96 -3.07
C ARG A 32 18.43 20.89 -2.87
N ILE A 33 18.96 20.35 -3.96
CA ILE A 33 20.03 19.36 -3.96
C ILE A 33 21.28 19.94 -4.61
N GLU A 34 22.43 19.67 -3.99
CA GLU A 34 23.74 20.11 -4.44
C GLU A 34 24.70 18.92 -4.54
N THR A 35 25.40 18.82 -5.66
CA THR A 35 26.43 17.80 -5.90
C THR A 35 27.81 18.45 -5.97
N GLY A 36 28.79 17.81 -5.32
CA GLY A 36 30.18 18.22 -5.37
C GLY A 36 30.88 17.78 -6.67
N LYS A 37 32.20 17.96 -6.70
CA LYS A 37 33.07 17.45 -7.76
C LYS A 37 33.07 15.91 -7.78
N ASP A 38 33.17 15.30 -8.96
CA ASP A 38 33.21 13.84 -9.17
C ASP A 38 32.03 13.11 -8.50
N SER A 39 30.91 13.80 -8.31
CA SER A 39 29.74 13.35 -7.57
C SER A 39 28.49 13.35 -8.45
N TYR A 40 27.59 12.40 -8.26
CA TYR A 40 26.28 12.43 -8.91
C TYR A 40 25.22 11.73 -8.06
N ALA A 41 23.96 12.08 -8.31
CA ALA A 41 22.82 11.46 -7.67
C ALA A 41 21.73 11.16 -8.70
N ASP A 42 21.10 9.99 -8.57
CA ASP A 42 19.92 9.65 -9.37
C ASP A 42 18.66 9.81 -8.51
N LEU A 43 17.68 10.52 -9.07
CA LEU A 43 16.41 10.85 -8.46
C LEU A 43 15.28 10.21 -9.25
N GLN A 44 14.55 9.29 -8.63
CA GLN A 44 13.30 8.76 -9.17
C GLN A 44 12.13 9.67 -8.74
N LEU A 45 11.41 10.25 -9.71
CA LEU A 45 10.19 11.03 -9.43
C LEU A 45 8.93 10.16 -9.44
N ALA A 46 8.75 9.37 -10.49
CA ALA A 46 7.63 8.47 -10.71
C ALA A 46 8.11 7.26 -11.51
N ASP A 47 7.28 6.24 -11.71
CA ASP A 47 7.69 5.07 -12.48
C ASP A 47 8.13 5.48 -13.91
N GLY A 48 9.38 5.17 -14.27
CA GLY A 48 9.96 5.49 -15.58
C GLY A 48 10.48 6.93 -15.73
N VAL A 49 10.40 7.78 -14.69
CA VAL A 49 10.96 9.14 -14.70
C VAL A 49 12.12 9.26 -13.72
N VAL A 50 13.34 9.34 -14.27
CA VAL A 50 14.59 9.45 -13.52
C VAL A 50 15.35 10.69 -13.93
N ILE A 51 15.91 11.39 -12.95
CA ILE A 51 16.76 12.55 -13.13
C ILE A 51 18.12 12.25 -12.51
N ARG A 52 19.16 12.20 -13.34
CA ARG A 52 20.55 12.17 -12.90
C ARG A 52 21.06 13.60 -12.75
N ILE A 53 21.53 13.90 -11.56
CA ILE A 53 22.14 15.17 -11.18
C ILE A 53 23.65 14.95 -11.21
N LYS A 54 24.35 15.53 -12.20
CA LYS A 54 25.79 15.37 -12.37
C LYS A 54 26.57 16.23 -11.39
N GLU A 55 27.89 16.20 -11.46
CA GLU A 55 28.76 16.96 -10.57
C GLU A 55 28.55 18.48 -10.67
N ASN A 56 28.93 19.19 -9.61
CA ASN A 56 28.89 20.65 -9.54
C ASN A 56 27.52 21.26 -9.87
N THR A 57 26.44 20.56 -9.51
CA THR A 57 25.07 20.91 -9.86
C THR A 57 24.30 21.42 -8.66
N VAL A 58 23.54 22.49 -8.86
CA VAL A 58 22.59 23.05 -7.90
C VAL A 58 21.20 23.03 -8.54
N LEU A 59 20.34 22.17 -8.02
CA LEU A 59 19.00 21.94 -8.55
C LEU A 59 17.98 22.15 -7.44
N ALA A 60 16.98 23.01 -7.67
CA ALA A 60 15.89 23.28 -6.75
C ALA A 60 14.57 22.72 -7.29
N MET A 61 13.79 22.10 -6.42
CA MET A 61 12.50 21.50 -6.74
C MET A 61 11.40 22.55 -6.56
N LYS A 62 11.09 23.37 -7.57
CA LYS A 62 10.04 24.41 -7.42
C LYS A 62 8.69 23.78 -7.11
N LYS A 63 8.30 22.79 -7.91
CA LYS A 63 7.07 22.02 -7.71
C LYS A 63 7.31 20.59 -8.12
N ILE A 64 6.99 19.65 -7.25
CA ILE A 64 6.95 18.23 -7.57
C ILE A 64 5.67 17.65 -7.02
N PHE A 65 4.86 17.11 -7.90
CA PHE A 65 3.63 16.43 -7.56
C PHE A 65 3.40 15.26 -8.53
N VAL A 66 3.02 14.11 -7.98
CA VAL A 66 2.68 12.92 -8.75
C VAL A 66 1.30 12.46 -8.29
N ASP A 67 0.32 12.53 -9.19
CA ASP A 67 -1.02 12.01 -8.93
C ASP A 67 -1.05 10.50 -9.19
N SER A 68 -1.11 9.71 -8.12
CA SER A 68 -1.13 8.24 -8.21
C SER A 68 -2.42 7.67 -8.81
N LYS A 69 -3.52 8.44 -8.88
CA LYS A 69 -4.80 7.95 -9.44
C LYS A 69 -4.80 8.00 -10.96
N ASN A 70 -4.25 9.07 -11.52
CA ASN A 70 -4.28 9.34 -12.96
C ASN A 70 -2.90 9.20 -13.63
N GLY A 71 -1.83 8.98 -12.85
CA GLY A 71 -0.46 8.87 -13.34
C GLY A 71 0.12 10.20 -13.84
N GLU A 72 -0.44 11.33 -13.40
CA GLU A 72 -0.02 12.65 -13.83
C GLU A 72 1.22 13.10 -13.06
N ILE A 73 2.18 13.67 -13.77
CA ILE A 73 3.43 14.15 -13.20
C ILE A 73 3.52 15.65 -13.45
N PHE A 74 3.69 16.42 -12.37
CA PHE A 74 3.97 17.84 -12.41
C PHE A 74 5.33 18.06 -11.76
N ALA A 75 6.34 18.31 -12.59
CA ALA A 75 7.70 18.60 -12.17
C ALA A 75 8.14 19.94 -12.77
N ASP A 76 8.40 20.91 -11.90
CA ASP A 76 9.06 22.18 -12.22
C ASP A 76 10.38 22.21 -11.44
N LEU A 77 11.46 22.04 -12.18
CA LEU A 77 12.82 21.94 -11.66
C LEU A 77 13.57 23.22 -12.04
N ASN A 78 14.28 23.81 -11.10
CA ASN A 78 15.08 24.99 -11.33
C ASN A 78 16.57 24.61 -11.26
N LEU A 79 17.23 24.57 -12.41
CA LEU A 79 18.65 24.31 -12.55
C LEU A 79 19.41 25.64 -12.50
N ASN A 80 20.00 25.93 -11.34
CA ASN A 80 20.76 27.16 -11.15
C ASN A 80 22.16 27.08 -11.77
N LYS A 81 22.77 25.88 -11.74
CA LYS A 81 24.11 25.61 -12.25
C LYS A 81 24.31 24.11 -12.40
N GLY A 82 25.12 23.69 -13.35
CA GLY A 82 25.60 22.31 -13.52
C GLY A 82 24.87 21.60 -14.64
N LYS A 83 24.73 20.27 -14.52
CA LYS A 83 24.14 19.43 -15.57
C LYS A 83 23.18 18.43 -14.98
N ILE A 84 22.03 18.28 -15.62
CA ILE A 84 21.08 17.22 -15.30
C ILE A 84 20.76 16.43 -16.56
N PHE A 85 20.73 15.11 -16.44
CA PHE A 85 20.20 14.22 -17.46
C PHE A 85 18.87 13.67 -16.98
N SER A 86 17.83 13.80 -17.79
CA SER A 86 16.48 13.34 -17.45
C SER A 86 16.05 12.29 -18.45
N LYS A 87 15.67 11.14 -17.91
CA LYS A 87 15.10 10.02 -18.66
C LYS A 87 13.62 9.92 -18.35
N VAL A 88 12.77 10.16 -19.35
CA VAL A 88 11.32 10.12 -19.22
C VAL A 88 10.79 8.97 -20.09
N ALA A 89 10.93 7.74 -19.59
CA ALA A 89 10.68 6.50 -20.33
C ALA A 89 9.18 6.28 -20.66
N THR A 90 8.28 6.92 -19.91
CA THR A 90 6.83 6.82 -20.15
C THR A 90 6.35 8.09 -20.84
N LYS A 91 5.53 7.93 -21.89
CA LYS A 91 4.87 9.07 -22.52
C LYS A 91 3.98 9.74 -21.49
N LEU A 92 4.40 10.93 -21.06
CA LEU A 92 3.66 11.75 -20.12
C LEU A 92 2.22 11.97 -20.61
N SER A 93 1.26 11.90 -19.68
CA SER A 93 -0.16 12.17 -20.00
C SER A 93 -0.32 13.56 -20.60
N LYS A 94 -1.44 13.84 -21.28
CA LYS A 94 -1.67 15.18 -21.88
C LYS A 94 -1.66 16.32 -20.85
N THR A 95 -1.92 15.98 -19.60
CA THR A 95 -2.02 16.87 -18.44
C THR A 95 -0.72 16.97 -17.64
N SER A 96 0.22 16.04 -17.85
CA SER A 96 1.52 16.06 -17.18
C SER A 96 2.39 17.20 -17.70
N GLN A 97 3.18 17.79 -16.81
CA GLN A 97 4.11 18.88 -17.10
C GLN A 97 5.47 18.54 -16.50
N PHE A 98 6.51 18.54 -17.35
CA PHE A 98 7.89 18.41 -16.92
C PHE A 98 8.69 19.57 -17.49
N ASN A 99 9.06 20.51 -16.62
CA ASN A 99 9.78 21.72 -16.98
C ASN A 99 11.11 21.77 -16.24
N VAL A 100 12.18 22.10 -16.96
CA VAL A 100 13.47 22.47 -16.39
C VAL A 100 13.70 23.94 -16.70
N THR A 101 13.58 24.78 -15.67
CA THR A 101 13.87 26.20 -15.72
C THR A 101 15.36 26.41 -15.42
N THR A 102 16.02 27.19 -16.26
CA THR A 102 17.36 27.74 -16.04
C THR A 102 17.25 29.27 -15.99
N PRO A 103 18.31 30.02 -15.64
CA PRO A 103 18.28 31.47 -15.71
C PRO A 103 17.94 32.05 -17.09
N THR A 104 18.28 31.37 -18.19
CA THR A 104 18.08 31.89 -19.56
C THR A 104 16.97 31.20 -20.34
N VAL A 105 16.61 29.96 -20.02
CA VAL A 105 15.58 29.21 -20.75
C VAL A 105 14.71 28.32 -19.86
N VAL A 106 13.51 28.01 -20.35
CA VAL A 106 12.62 26.98 -19.84
C VAL A 106 12.54 25.84 -20.85
N ALA A 107 13.02 24.66 -20.47
CA ALA A 107 12.92 23.44 -21.26
C ALA A 107 11.67 22.65 -20.83
N SER A 108 10.65 22.62 -21.69
CA SER A 108 9.40 21.85 -21.51
C SER A 108 9.45 20.54 -22.28
N VAL A 109 9.18 19.44 -21.58
CA VAL A 109 9.42 18.08 -22.08
C VAL A 109 8.15 17.26 -22.13
N ARG A 110 8.02 16.48 -23.21
CA ARG A 110 6.93 15.52 -23.38
C ARG A 110 7.45 14.12 -23.76
N GLY A 111 8.12 13.46 -22.83
CA GLY A 111 8.62 12.08 -22.97
C GLY A 111 9.91 12.00 -23.77
N THR A 112 11.01 12.49 -23.20
CA THR A 112 12.33 12.50 -23.84
C THR A 112 13.44 12.01 -22.92
N ASP A 113 14.52 11.57 -23.56
CA ASP A 113 15.83 11.44 -22.93
C ASP A 113 16.62 12.69 -23.32
N PHE A 114 16.92 13.56 -22.34
CA PHE A 114 17.52 14.86 -22.60
C PHE A 114 18.43 15.30 -21.46
N GLN A 115 19.37 16.19 -21.79
CA GLN A 115 20.25 16.84 -20.83
C GLN A 115 20.06 18.35 -20.88
N VAL A 116 20.06 18.99 -19.71
CA VAL A 116 20.14 20.44 -19.59
C VAL A 116 21.41 20.78 -18.82
N GLU A 117 22.19 21.71 -19.36
CA GLU A 117 23.41 22.23 -18.78
C GLU A 117 23.30 23.74 -18.61
N GLU A 118 23.67 24.26 -17.44
CA GLU A 118 23.73 25.68 -17.13
C GLU A 118 25.11 26.00 -16.53
N ASN A 119 25.89 26.84 -17.21
CA ASN A 119 27.26 27.17 -16.81
C ASN A 119 27.43 28.62 -16.31
N GLY A 120 26.34 29.36 -16.13
CA GLY A 120 26.28 30.76 -15.71
C GLY A 120 26.44 31.76 -16.85
N LYS A 121 26.75 31.30 -18.07
CA LYS A 121 26.83 32.12 -19.28
C LYS A 121 25.84 31.68 -20.34
N ALA A 122 25.66 30.37 -20.46
CA ALA A 122 24.78 29.77 -21.43
C ALA A 122 24.10 28.53 -20.86
N ALA A 123 22.88 28.31 -21.34
CA ALA A 123 22.12 27.10 -21.12
C ALA A 123 22.15 26.25 -22.40
N ASN A 124 22.53 24.99 -22.27
CA ASN A 124 22.50 24.03 -23.38
C ASN A 124 21.47 22.95 -23.08
N THR A 125 20.56 22.71 -24.02
CA THR A 125 19.60 21.60 -23.97
C THR A 125 19.94 20.63 -25.09
N LEU A 126 20.26 19.38 -24.72
CA LEU A 126 20.67 18.32 -25.64
C LEU A 126 19.60 17.23 -25.63
N VAL A 127 19.11 16.81 -26.80
CA VAL A 127 18.01 15.83 -26.89
C VAL A 127 18.50 14.56 -27.55
N SER A 128 18.51 13.46 -26.80
CA SER A 128 18.88 12.13 -27.32
C SER A 128 17.67 11.42 -27.93
N ASN A 129 16.50 11.51 -27.30
CA ASN A 129 15.28 10.85 -27.78
C ASN A 129 14.05 11.75 -27.58
N GLY A 130 13.14 11.79 -28.55
CA GLY A 130 11.89 12.57 -28.52
C GLY A 130 12.10 14.04 -28.88
N SER A 131 11.30 14.95 -28.31
CA SER A 131 11.43 16.39 -28.54
C SER A 131 11.26 17.25 -27.27
N VAL A 132 12.07 18.29 -27.18
CA VAL A 132 12.07 19.25 -26.07
C VAL A 132 11.77 20.63 -26.62
N SER A 133 10.82 21.32 -26.04
CA SER A 133 10.57 22.71 -26.36
C SER A 133 11.37 23.61 -25.44
N VAL A 134 12.22 24.45 -26.01
CA VAL A 134 13.07 25.40 -25.30
C VAL A 134 12.52 26.80 -25.54
N THR A 135 12.05 27.44 -24.48
CA THR A 135 11.52 28.81 -24.51
C THR A 135 12.50 29.72 -23.78
N ASP A 136 12.72 30.92 -24.31
CA ASP A 136 13.50 31.95 -23.63
C ASP A 136 12.81 32.37 -22.32
N ALA A 137 13.58 32.58 -21.25
CA ALA A 137 13.04 32.92 -19.94
C ALA A 137 12.45 34.34 -19.88
N ASP A 138 12.98 35.27 -20.68
CA ASP A 138 12.56 36.68 -20.71
C ASP A 138 11.52 36.97 -21.80
N ASP A 139 11.51 36.20 -22.89
CA ASP A 139 10.54 36.34 -23.99
C ASP A 139 9.83 35.00 -24.32
N PRO A 140 8.61 34.78 -23.80
CA PRO A 140 7.82 33.58 -24.07
C PRO A 140 7.51 33.32 -25.55
N ASN A 141 7.64 34.34 -26.42
CA ASN A 141 7.41 34.17 -27.87
C ASN A 141 8.64 33.60 -28.59
N LYS A 142 9.81 33.63 -27.97
CA LYS A 142 11.03 33.00 -28.49
C LYS A 142 11.09 31.55 -28.03
N GLN A 143 10.66 30.66 -28.90
CA GLN A 143 10.60 29.23 -28.63
C GLN A 143 11.20 28.44 -29.80
N VAL A 144 12.01 27.44 -29.48
CA VAL A 144 12.60 26.50 -30.43
C VAL A 144 12.28 25.09 -29.96
N VAL A 145 11.99 24.17 -30.89
CA VAL A 145 11.77 22.76 -30.56
C VAL A 145 12.99 21.97 -31.01
N ALA A 146 13.70 21.38 -30.05
CA ALA A 146 14.82 20.49 -30.30
C ALA A 146 14.31 19.06 -30.47
N GLU A 147 14.57 18.45 -31.63
CA GLU A 147 14.30 17.04 -31.88
C GLU A 147 15.48 16.13 -31.48
N ALA A 148 15.26 14.82 -31.45
CA ALA A 148 16.31 13.84 -31.19
C ALA A 148 17.52 14.06 -32.11
N GLY A 149 18.72 14.08 -31.53
CA GLY A 149 19.96 14.35 -32.26
C GLY A 149 20.35 15.83 -32.32
N LYS A 150 19.49 16.74 -31.85
CA LYS A 150 19.71 18.20 -31.86
C LYS A 150 20.08 18.73 -30.48
N LYS A 151 20.67 19.93 -30.48
CA LYS A 151 20.91 20.74 -29.30
C LYS A 151 20.45 22.18 -29.51
N VAL A 152 19.98 22.80 -28.44
CA VAL A 152 19.67 24.23 -28.40
C VAL A 152 20.54 24.88 -27.35
N SER A 153 21.26 25.93 -27.74
CA SER A 153 22.10 26.75 -26.88
C SER A 153 21.47 28.13 -26.75
N SER A 154 21.39 28.63 -25.52
CA SER A 154 20.98 30.00 -25.19
C SER A 154 22.08 30.73 -24.46
N ASP A 155 22.44 31.92 -24.92
CA ASP A 155 23.37 32.83 -24.24
C ASP A 155 22.65 33.93 -23.43
N GLY A 156 21.33 33.79 -23.25
CA GLY A 156 20.46 34.79 -22.62
C GLY A 156 20.00 35.92 -23.55
N LYS A 157 20.34 35.88 -24.85
CA LYS A 157 19.82 36.84 -25.85
C LYS A 157 19.16 36.14 -27.02
N GLU A 158 19.77 35.07 -27.50
CA GLU A 158 19.32 34.29 -28.65
C GLU A 158 19.30 32.79 -28.36
N LEU A 159 18.36 32.11 -29.01
CA LEU A 159 18.28 30.65 -29.05
C LEU A 159 18.90 30.18 -30.37
N THR A 160 19.92 29.35 -30.27
CA THR A 160 20.61 28.77 -31.43
C THR A 160 20.43 27.27 -31.43
N GLU A 161 19.97 26.73 -32.56
CA GLU A 161 19.87 25.28 -32.75
C GLU A 161 21.13 24.76 -33.47
N GLY A 162 21.60 23.59 -33.05
CA GLY A 162 22.70 22.87 -33.68
C GLY A 162 22.52 21.36 -33.56
N GLU A 163 23.50 20.62 -34.09
CA GLU A 163 23.53 19.16 -33.96
C GLU A 163 24.36 18.72 -32.76
N LEU A 164 23.98 17.58 -32.17
CA LEU A 164 24.83 16.92 -31.18
C LEU A 164 26.08 16.38 -31.85
N SER A 165 27.23 16.66 -31.24
CA SER A 165 28.49 16.01 -31.58
C SER A 165 28.48 14.54 -31.17
N ASP A 166 29.37 13.73 -31.75
CA ASP A 166 29.48 12.31 -31.43
C ASP A 166 29.78 12.06 -29.95
N ALA A 167 30.62 12.91 -29.34
CA ALA A 167 30.93 12.84 -27.91
C ALA A 167 29.70 13.13 -27.04
N GLU A 168 28.91 14.16 -27.38
CA GLU A 168 27.67 14.49 -26.68
C GLU A 168 26.65 13.36 -26.82
N ARG A 169 26.49 12.78 -28.02
CA ARG A 169 25.59 11.63 -28.24
C ARG A 169 26.00 10.44 -27.40
N GLN A 170 27.28 10.08 -27.41
CA GLN A 170 27.80 8.95 -26.67
C GLN A 170 27.65 9.14 -25.14
N GLU A 171 27.85 10.35 -24.64
CA GLU A 171 27.62 10.66 -23.22
C GLU A 171 26.15 10.43 -22.83
N LEU A 172 25.19 10.93 -23.63
CA LEU A 172 23.76 10.76 -23.37
C LEU A 172 23.31 9.30 -23.47
N GLU A 173 23.85 8.55 -24.43
CA GLU A 173 23.58 7.11 -24.56
C GLU A 173 24.09 6.33 -23.34
N ASN A 174 25.30 6.64 -22.87
CA ASN A 174 25.86 6.02 -21.67
C ASN A 174 25.04 6.35 -20.41
N ASP A 175 24.62 7.60 -20.24
CA ASP A 175 23.75 7.98 -19.12
C ASP A 175 22.40 7.27 -19.21
N SER A 176 21.82 7.21 -20.40
CA SER A 176 20.55 6.52 -20.65
C SER A 176 20.64 5.02 -20.31
N ALA A 177 21.71 4.35 -20.75
CA ALA A 177 21.93 2.92 -20.52
C ALA A 177 22.25 2.60 -19.05
N THR A 178 23.10 3.40 -18.40
CA THR A 178 23.43 3.20 -16.98
C THR A 178 22.22 3.41 -16.08
N ILE A 179 21.38 4.41 -16.36
CA ILE A 179 20.11 4.58 -15.65
C ILE A 179 19.18 3.39 -15.89
N GLN A 180 19.06 2.90 -17.13
CA GLN A 180 18.25 1.71 -17.43
C GLN A 180 18.65 0.52 -16.57
N SER A 181 19.95 0.19 -16.52
CA SER A 181 20.43 -0.96 -15.73
C SER A 181 20.09 -0.85 -14.24
N ILE A 182 20.24 0.34 -13.65
CA ILE A 182 19.89 0.60 -12.25
C ILE A 182 18.38 0.49 -12.04
N THR A 183 17.58 1.02 -12.96
CA THR A 183 16.12 0.96 -12.87
C THR A 183 15.57 -0.45 -13.09
N GLU A 184 16.18 -1.26 -13.96
CA GLU A 184 15.77 -2.64 -14.21
C GLU A 184 16.03 -3.53 -13.00
N GLU A 185 17.18 -3.38 -12.35
CA GLU A 185 17.48 -4.10 -11.11
C GLU A 185 16.52 -3.71 -9.97
N GLN A 186 16.22 -2.41 -9.85
CA GLN A 186 15.23 -1.91 -8.88
C GLN A 186 13.80 -2.35 -9.21
N ARG A 187 13.43 -2.36 -10.50
CA ARG A 187 12.12 -2.87 -10.97
C ARG A 187 11.98 -4.37 -10.72
N ALA A 188 13.04 -5.16 -10.93
CA ALA A 188 13.04 -6.59 -10.63
C ALA A 188 12.80 -6.84 -9.13
N LYS A 189 13.51 -6.09 -8.27
CA LYS A 189 13.30 -6.15 -6.81
C LYS A 189 11.88 -5.73 -6.41
N ILE A 190 11.32 -4.68 -7.03
CA ILE A 190 9.94 -4.24 -6.75
C ILE A 190 8.92 -5.29 -7.22
N GLN A 191 9.13 -5.93 -8.37
CA GLN A 191 8.26 -7.01 -8.85
C GLN A 191 8.32 -8.23 -7.93
N GLU A 192 9.49 -8.58 -7.42
CA GLU A 192 9.66 -9.65 -6.43
C GLU A 192 8.91 -9.33 -5.13
N ILE A 193 9.09 -8.13 -4.57
CA ILE A 193 8.36 -7.66 -3.38
C ILE A 193 6.83 -7.68 -3.60
N LEU A 194 6.37 -7.22 -4.77
CA LEU A 194 4.94 -7.22 -5.09
C LEU A 194 4.38 -8.63 -5.22
N LYS A 195 5.14 -9.56 -5.78
CA LYS A 195 4.77 -10.98 -5.88
C LYS A 195 4.70 -11.62 -4.50
N ASP A 196 5.72 -11.43 -3.66
CA ASP A 196 5.75 -11.93 -2.28
C ASP A 196 4.59 -11.36 -1.46
N PHE A 197 4.24 -10.09 -1.65
CA PHE A 197 3.09 -9.47 -0.98
C PHE A 197 1.77 -10.09 -1.44
N GLN A 198 1.61 -10.37 -2.74
CA GLN A 198 0.41 -11.04 -3.27
C GLN A 198 0.27 -12.47 -2.74
N GLU A 199 1.37 -13.23 -2.70
CA GLU A 199 1.39 -14.60 -2.17
C GLU A 199 1.10 -14.62 -0.66
N ASN A 200 1.75 -13.75 0.13
CA ASN A 200 1.48 -13.61 1.56
C ASN A 200 0.03 -13.19 1.84
N LYS A 201 -0.52 -12.25 1.05
CA LYS A 201 -1.92 -11.83 1.17
C LYS A 201 -2.88 -13.00 0.91
N ALA A 202 -2.63 -13.81 -0.12
CA ALA A 202 -3.44 -14.97 -0.44
C ALA A 202 -3.41 -16.02 0.70
N LEU A 203 -2.23 -16.26 1.28
CA LEU A 203 -2.06 -17.21 2.37
C LEU A 203 -2.78 -16.76 3.65
N ILE A 204 -2.71 -15.46 3.98
CA ILE A 204 -3.44 -14.87 5.11
C ILE A 204 -4.96 -14.98 4.91
N LEU A 205 -5.45 -14.66 3.70
CA LEU A 205 -6.87 -14.80 3.36
C LEU A 205 -7.35 -16.24 3.52
N GLN A 206 -6.59 -17.20 2.97
CA GLN A 206 -6.90 -18.62 3.11
C GLN A 206 -6.91 -19.06 4.58
N GLY A 207 -5.92 -18.64 5.37
CA GLY A 207 -5.85 -18.94 6.80
C GLY A 207 -7.02 -18.38 7.60
N LEU A 208 -7.49 -17.17 7.27
CA LEU A 208 -8.69 -16.57 7.85
C LEU A 208 -9.96 -17.34 7.46
N GLU A 209 -10.08 -17.78 6.21
CA GLU A 209 -11.17 -18.61 5.71
C GLU A 209 -11.23 -19.95 6.48
N ASP A 210 -10.08 -20.62 6.63
CA ASP A 210 -9.95 -21.89 7.35
C ASP A 210 -10.24 -21.74 8.86
N GLN A 211 -9.81 -20.64 9.48
CA GLN A 211 -10.15 -20.34 10.87
C GLN A 211 -11.66 -20.07 11.03
N LYS A 212 -12.26 -19.31 10.11
CA LYS A 212 -13.69 -19.03 10.13
C LYS A 212 -14.51 -20.31 9.98
N GLN A 213 -14.08 -21.22 9.09
CA GLN A 213 -14.73 -22.51 8.90
C GLN A 213 -14.60 -23.39 10.15
N ARG A 214 -13.39 -23.52 10.72
CA ARG A 214 -13.18 -24.27 11.98
C ARG A 214 -14.01 -23.73 13.13
N ASN A 215 -14.07 -22.40 13.30
CA ASN A 215 -14.89 -21.78 14.33
C ASN A 215 -16.38 -22.05 14.11
N LYS A 216 -16.83 -22.02 12.85
CA LYS A 216 -18.21 -22.37 12.50
C LYS A 216 -18.53 -23.82 12.84
N ASP A 217 -17.67 -24.76 12.45
CA ASP A 217 -17.85 -26.19 12.71
C ASP A 217 -17.85 -26.50 14.22
N LEU A 218 -16.99 -25.83 15.01
CA LEU A 218 -16.99 -25.93 16.47
C LEU A 218 -18.29 -25.40 17.09
N ILE A 219 -18.80 -24.27 16.60
CA ILE A 219 -20.08 -23.71 17.08
C ILE A 219 -21.25 -24.63 16.72
N GLU A 220 -21.27 -25.18 15.50
CA GLU A 220 -22.30 -26.13 15.07
C GLU A 220 -22.24 -27.43 15.87
N GLY A 221 -21.05 -28.00 16.07
CA GLY A 221 -20.83 -29.18 16.92
C GLY A 221 -21.28 -28.96 18.36
N ALA A 222 -20.87 -27.85 18.98
CA ALA A 222 -21.29 -27.50 20.34
C ALA A 222 -22.81 -27.26 20.46
N LYS A 223 -23.45 -26.71 19.42
CA LYS A 223 -24.92 -26.57 19.39
C LYS A 223 -25.63 -27.91 19.29
N GLU A 224 -25.09 -28.84 18.49
CA GLU A 224 -25.66 -30.16 18.31
C GLU A 224 -25.50 -31.02 19.58
N GLU A 225 -24.31 -30.97 20.20
CA GLU A 225 -24.03 -31.64 21.47
C GLU A 225 -24.92 -31.12 22.61
N ASN A 226 -25.03 -29.79 22.76
CA ASN A 226 -25.95 -29.19 23.73
C ASN A 226 -27.42 -29.56 23.45
N ARG A 227 -27.82 -29.69 22.18
CA ARG A 227 -29.18 -30.13 21.83
C ARG A 227 -29.43 -31.57 22.29
N LYS A 228 -28.50 -32.49 22.05
CA LYS A 228 -28.60 -33.89 22.51
C LYS A 228 -28.67 -33.97 24.03
N LEU A 229 -27.78 -33.26 24.74
CA LEU A 229 -27.80 -33.18 26.20
C LEU A 229 -29.15 -32.68 26.74
N LEU A 230 -29.74 -31.67 26.12
CA LEU A 230 -31.06 -31.15 26.51
C LEU A 230 -32.18 -32.18 26.26
N GLU A 231 -32.14 -32.91 25.15
CA GLU A 231 -33.11 -33.98 24.85
C GLU A 231 -32.99 -35.14 25.83
N ASP A 232 -31.76 -35.60 26.10
CA ASP A 232 -31.48 -36.68 27.06
C ASP A 232 -31.93 -36.29 28.48
N THR A 233 -31.60 -35.08 28.93
CA THR A 233 -32.02 -34.55 30.24
C THR A 233 -33.54 -34.44 30.34
N LYS A 234 -34.21 -34.01 29.26
CA LYS A 234 -35.67 -33.91 29.21
C LYS A 234 -36.34 -35.28 29.23
N ASN A 235 -35.75 -36.28 28.59
CA ASN A 235 -36.26 -37.64 28.59
C ASN A 235 -36.06 -38.30 29.97
N ALA A 236 -34.87 -38.19 30.56
CA ALA A 236 -34.60 -38.65 31.91
C ALA A 236 -35.55 -38.03 32.94
N GLY A 237 -35.78 -36.71 32.86
CA GLY A 237 -36.73 -36.03 33.75
C GLY A 237 -38.19 -36.47 33.56
N LYS A 238 -38.60 -36.91 32.36
CA LYS A 238 -39.92 -37.50 32.13
C LYS A 238 -40.02 -38.89 32.76
N GLU A 239 -39.01 -39.73 32.56
CA GLU A 239 -38.94 -41.08 33.12
C GLU A 239 -38.96 -41.05 34.65
N GLU A 240 -38.19 -40.15 35.26
CA GLU A 240 -38.16 -39.94 36.70
C GLU A 240 -39.53 -39.47 37.24
N LYS A 241 -40.18 -38.53 36.54
CA LYS A 241 -41.52 -38.07 36.90
C LYS A 241 -42.58 -39.19 36.79
N GLU A 242 -42.48 -40.05 35.78
CA GLU A 242 -43.35 -41.23 35.66
C GLU A 242 -43.09 -42.26 36.76
N ALA A 243 -41.82 -42.51 37.12
CA ALA A 243 -41.46 -43.41 38.21
C ALA A 243 -41.96 -42.92 39.57
N ILE A 244 -41.82 -41.62 39.86
CA ILE A 244 -42.37 -40.98 41.08
C ILE A 244 -43.90 -41.08 41.08
N ARG A 245 -44.55 -40.87 39.92
CA ARG A 245 -46.01 -40.99 39.81
C ARG A 245 -46.48 -42.43 40.07
N LYS A 246 -45.81 -43.44 39.51
CA LYS A 246 -46.14 -44.86 39.72
C LYS A 246 -45.97 -45.26 41.18
N SER A 247 -44.83 -44.96 41.79
CA SER A 247 -44.58 -45.24 43.21
C SER A 247 -45.58 -44.54 44.12
N GLY A 248 -45.93 -43.28 43.85
CA GLY A 248 -46.96 -42.57 44.61
C GLY A 248 -48.38 -43.15 44.45
N VAL A 249 -48.70 -43.79 43.32
CA VAL A 249 -49.97 -44.51 43.13
C VAL A 249 -49.95 -45.83 43.92
N GLU A 250 -48.86 -46.60 43.85
CA GLU A 250 -48.69 -47.84 44.62
C GLU A 250 -48.75 -47.60 46.13
N GLU A 251 -48.13 -46.52 46.61
CA GLU A 251 -48.15 -46.15 48.03
C GLU A 251 -49.55 -45.74 48.50
N LYS A 252 -50.31 -45.01 47.66
CA LYS A 252 -51.73 -44.71 47.92
C LYS A 252 -52.60 -45.96 47.96
N GLU A 253 -52.37 -46.93 47.09
CA GLU A 253 -53.11 -48.20 47.11
C GLU A 253 -52.80 -49.03 48.36
N LYS A 254 -51.53 -49.11 48.79
CA LYS A 254 -51.11 -49.78 50.04
C LYS A 254 -51.73 -49.13 51.28
N VAL A 255 -51.73 -47.79 51.33
CA VAL A 255 -52.37 -47.06 52.44
C VAL A 255 -53.88 -47.31 52.45
N LYS A 256 -54.53 -47.30 51.28
CA LYS A 256 -55.96 -47.56 51.17
C LYS A 256 -56.33 -48.98 51.61
N SER A 257 -55.57 -50.00 51.20
CA SER A 257 -55.83 -51.39 51.64
C SER A 257 -55.67 -51.51 53.15
N SER A 258 -54.61 -50.91 53.72
CA SER A 258 -54.35 -50.93 55.16
C SER A 258 -55.48 -50.25 55.95
N MET A 259 -56.04 -49.16 55.43
CA MET A 259 -57.20 -48.49 56.02
C MET A 259 -58.49 -49.32 55.91
N ASP A 260 -58.72 -49.98 54.78
CA ASP A 260 -59.88 -50.86 54.57
C ASP A 260 -59.81 -52.08 55.50
N ASP A 261 -58.62 -52.68 55.68
CA ASP A 261 -58.37 -53.77 56.63
C ASP A 261 -58.62 -53.33 58.07
N ALA A 262 -58.06 -52.18 58.48
CA ALA A 262 -58.29 -51.61 59.82
C ALA A 262 -59.78 -51.31 60.09
N LYS A 263 -60.51 -50.85 59.08
CA LYS A 263 -61.95 -50.57 59.18
C LYS A 263 -62.76 -51.86 59.33
N LYS A 264 -62.37 -52.92 58.63
CA LYS A 264 -62.99 -54.25 58.72
C LYS A 264 -62.75 -54.89 60.09
N ASP A 265 -61.54 -54.75 60.63
CA ASP A 265 -61.21 -55.21 61.99
C ASP A 265 -62.02 -54.46 63.05
N LEU A 266 -62.17 -53.14 62.91
CA LEU A 266 -63.02 -52.32 63.79
C LEU A 266 -64.50 -52.74 63.72
N GLU A 267 -65.01 -53.06 62.53
CA GLU A 267 -66.39 -53.52 62.36
C GLU A 267 -66.62 -54.92 62.96
N ASN A 268 -65.65 -55.82 62.80
CA ASN A 268 -65.66 -57.15 63.43
C ASN A 268 -65.61 -57.04 64.96
N GLN A 269 -64.74 -56.18 65.51
CA GLN A 269 -64.73 -55.87 66.95
C GLN A 269 -66.08 -55.32 67.41
N ARG A 270 -66.67 -54.38 66.65
CA ARG A 270 -67.99 -53.81 66.98
C ARG A 270 -69.12 -54.84 66.93
N LYS A 271 -69.07 -55.81 66.00
CA LYS A 271 -70.02 -56.94 65.95
C LYS A 271 -69.84 -57.87 67.16
N SER A 272 -68.61 -58.24 67.50
CA SER A 272 -68.33 -59.08 68.68
C SER A 272 -68.77 -58.43 70.00
N LEU A 273 -68.60 -57.11 70.13
CA LEU A 273 -69.06 -56.33 71.29
C LEU A 273 -70.60 -56.22 71.34
N LYS A 274 -71.28 -56.21 70.19
CA LYS A 274 -72.76 -56.25 70.14
C LYS A 274 -73.31 -57.64 70.46
N GLU A 275 -72.62 -58.70 70.07
CA GLU A 275 -73.00 -60.09 70.36
C GLU A 275 -72.83 -60.42 71.86
N GLN A 276 -71.86 -59.79 72.52
CA GLN A 276 -71.72 -59.81 73.99
C GLN A 276 -72.76 -58.94 74.73
N ALA A 277 -73.51 -58.09 74.02
CA ALA A 277 -74.38 -57.07 74.61
C ALA A 277 -75.89 -57.25 74.36
N LEU A 278 -76.35 -58.41 73.87
CA LEU A 278 -77.79 -58.74 73.90
C LEU A 278 -78.12 -59.89 74.88
N PRO A 279 -79.05 -59.68 75.84
CA PRO A 279 -79.40 -60.63 76.91
C PRO A 279 -80.37 -61.75 76.48
N LYS A 280 -80.43 -62.79 77.34
CA LYS A 280 -81.49 -63.82 77.40
C LYS A 280 -82.89 -63.25 77.48
#